data_AF-A0A1I2NUD0-F1
#
_entry.id   AF-A0A1I2NUD0-F1
#
_cell.length_a   1.000
_cell.length_b   1.000
_cell.length_c   1.000
_cell.angle_alpha   90.00
_cell.angle_beta   90.00
_cell.angle_gamma   90.00
#
_symmetry.space_group_name_H-M   'P 1'
#
loop_
_entity.id
_entity.type
_entity.pdbx_description
1 polymer ?
#
loop_
_entity_poly.entity_id
_entity_poly.type
_entity_poly.pdbx_seq_one_letter_code
_entity_poly.pdbx_strand_id
1 'polypeptide(L)' 'MEEQQKMILDKIIDYQRIGMLCLFISSFLYSGTLIPKYAEVQWKLGILSASSLIFLIFSFFLYWRTSKLKEKL' A
#
# COMPACT_ATOMS: atom_id res chain seq x y z
N MET A 1 -26.10 -16.35 8.83
CA MET A 1 -25.87 -15.22 7.90
C MET A 1 -25.00 -14.14 8.52
N GLU A 2 -25.19 -13.78 9.79
CA GLU A 2 -24.39 -12.76 10.48
C GLU A 2 -22.89 -13.10 10.61
N GLU A 3 -22.53 -14.36 10.86
CA GLU A 3 -21.13 -14.76 11.01
C GLU A 3 -20.31 -14.62 9.73
N GLN A 4 -20.90 -14.94 8.57
CA GLN A 4 -20.21 -14.80 7.28
C GLN A 4 -20.02 -13.33 6.89
N GLN A 5 -21.01 -12.48 7.16
CA GLN A 5 -20.87 -11.03 6.96
C GLN A 5 -19.81 -10.43 7.89
N LYS A 6 -19.77 -10.84 9.16
CA LYS A 6 -18.69 -10.45 10.10
C LYS A 6 -17.31 -10.85 9.60
N MET A 7 -17.13 -12.09 9.15
CA MET A 7 -15.85 -12.55 8.58
C MET A 7 -15.42 -11.73 7.36
N ILE A 8 -16.35 -11.36 6.48
CA ILE A 8 -16.04 -10.53 5.31
C ILE A 8 -15.64 -9.12 5.74
N LEU A 9 -16.34 -8.56 6.73
CA LEU A 9 -16.06 -7.22 7.27
C LEU A 9 -14.69 -7.15 7.95
N ASP A 10 -14.34 -8.14 8.78
CA ASP A 10 -13.02 -8.21 9.42
C ASP A 10 -11.91 -8.30 8.37
N LYS A 11 -12.13 -9.10 7.31
CA LYS A 11 -11.18 -9.23 6.21
C LYS A 11 -11.02 -7.94 5.40
N ILE A 12 -12.10 -7.17 5.24
CA ILE A 12 -12.07 -5.82 4.65
C ILE A 12 -11.24 -4.87 5.51
N ILE A 13 -11.45 -4.88 6.83
CA ILE A 13 -10.71 -4.04 7.77
C ILE A 13 -9.22 -4.38 7.74
N ASP A 14 -8.86 -5.66 7.69
CA ASP A 14 -7.47 -6.11 7.57
C ASP A 14 -6.83 -5.63 6.26
N TYR A 15 -7.50 -5.80 5.13
CA TYR A 15 -6.99 -5.31 3.84
C TYR A 15 -6.85 -3.79 3.80
N GLN A 16 -7.75 -3.04 4.44
CA GLN A 16 -7.62 -1.59 4.57
C GLN A 16 -6.43 -1.19 5.43
N ARG A 17 -6.21 -1.84 6.58
CA ARG A 17 -5.06 -1.56 7.44
C ARG A 17 -3.74 -1.85 6.73
N ILE A 18 -3.64 -3.02 6.10
CA ILE A 18 -2.42 -3.40 5.35
C ILE A 18 -2.20 -2.46 4.17
N GLY A 19 -3.25 -2.11 3.42
CA GLY A 19 -3.17 -1.13 2.34
C GLY A 19 -2.65 0.23 2.84
N MET A 20 -3.20 0.73 3.94
CA MET A 20 -2.77 2.00 4.54
C MET A 20 -1.31 1.95 5.01
N LEU A 21 -0.86 0.84 5.58
CA LEU A 21 0.56 0.64 5.93
C LEU A 21 1.45 0.64 4.69
N CYS A 22 1.05 -0.02 3.60
CA CYS A 22 1.79 0.00 2.35
C CYS A 22 1.85 1.40 1.72
N LEU A 23 0.76 2.18 1.76
CA LEU A 23 0.78 3.58 1.34
C LEU A 23 1.72 4.43 2.18
N PHE A 24 1.71 4.23 3.50
CA PHE A 24 2.58 4.94 4.40
C PHE A 24 4.06 4.65 4.10
N ILE A 25 4.41 3.37 3.95
CA ILE A 25 5.78 2.94 3.61
C ILE A 25 6.19 3.49 2.23
N SER A 26 5.29 3.43 1.24
CA SER A 26 5.53 3.98 -0.09
C SER A 26 5.83 5.48 -0.05
N SER A 27 4.98 6.26 0.63
CA SER A 27 5.14 7.70 0.78
C SER A 27 6.42 8.07 1.53
N PHE A 28 6.77 7.31 2.58
CA PHE A 28 8.00 7.49 3.33
C PHE A 28 9.24 7.24 2.46
N LEU A 29 9.27 6.11 1.73
CA LEU A 29 10.37 5.77 0.82
C LEU A 29 10.52 6.82 -0.30
N TYR A 30 9.40 7.24 -0.88
CA TYR A 30 9.40 8.27 -1.92
C TYR A 30 9.93 9.62 -1.38
N SER A 31 9.56 10.01 -0.16
CA SER A 31 10.08 11.23 0.47
C SER A 31 11.60 11.21 0.62
N GLY A 32 12.19 10.02 0.87
CA GLY A 32 13.64 9.85 0.91
C GLY A 32 14.35 10.15 -0.43
N THR A 33 13.64 10.08 -1.56
CA THR A 33 14.20 10.43 -2.89
C THR A 33 14.38 11.93 -3.08
N LEU A 34 13.65 12.75 -2.32
CA LEU A 34 13.71 14.21 -2.39
C LEU A 34 14.92 14.79 -1.64
N ILE A 35 15.66 13.97 -0.89
CA ILE A 35 16.80 14.42 -0.10
C ILE A 35 18.03 14.58 -1.03
N PRO A 36 18.52 15.81 -1.26
CA PRO A 36 19.53 16.10 -2.28
C PRO A 36 20.89 15.47 -1.98
N LYS A 37 21.19 15.16 -0.72
CA LYS A 37 22.42 14.47 -0.30
C LYS A 37 22.59 13.09 -0.95
N TYR A 38 21.52 12.48 -1.44
CA TYR A 38 21.55 11.16 -2.08
C TYR A 38 21.44 11.23 -3.61
N ALA A 39 21.40 12.43 -4.20
CA ALA A 39 21.32 12.64 -5.65
C ALA A 39 22.53 12.09 -6.42
N GLU A 40 23.70 12.07 -5.78
CA GLU A 40 24.94 11.58 -6.39
C GLU A 40 24.97 10.04 -6.53
N VAL A 41 24.15 9.31 -5.75
CA VAL A 41 24.10 7.84 -5.78
C VAL A 41 22.83 7.38 -6.50
N GLN A 42 22.84 7.51 -7.83
CA GLN A 42 21.67 7.22 -8.69
C GLN A 42 21.07 5.83 -8.47
N TRP A 43 21.90 4.83 -8.16
CA TRP A 43 21.41 3.47 -7.95
C TRP A 43 20.55 3.34 -6.68
N LYS A 44 20.91 4.07 -5.61
CA LYS A 44 20.12 4.11 -4.37
C LYS A 44 18.77 4.77 -4.60
N LEU A 45 18.74 5.87 -5.35
CA LEU A 45 17.49 6.54 -5.76
C LEU A 45 16.59 5.64 -6.60
N GLY A 46 17.18 4.88 -7.53
CA GLY A 46 16.45 3.91 -8.35
C GLY A 46 15.77 2.83 -7.51
N ILE A 47 16.49 2.25 -6.54
CA ILE A 47 15.94 1.23 -5.62
C ILE A 47 14.84 1.82 -4.74
N LEU A 48 15.04 3.03 -4.21
CA LEU A 48 14.07 3.69 -3.34
C LEU A 48 12.78 4.06 -4.09
N SER A 49 12.92 4.55 -5.32
CA SER A 49 11.78 4.86 -6.20
C SER A 49 11.04 3.58 -6.61
N ALA A 50 11.76 2.55 -7.05
CA ALA A 50 11.14 1.28 -7.46
C ALA A 50 10.39 0.61 -6.29
N SER A 51 11.01 0.56 -5.11
CA SER A 51 10.35 0.01 -3.91
C SER A 51 9.12 0.83 -3.50
N SER A 52 9.19 2.16 -3.53
CA SER A 52 8.00 3.00 -3.27
C SER A 52 6.86 2.69 -4.24
N LEU A 53 7.17 2.48 -5.52
CA LEU A 53 6.20 2.22 -6.57
C LEU A 53 5.54 0.83 -6.39
N ILE A 54 6.33 -0.18 -6.02
CA ILE A 54 5.82 -1.51 -5.68
C ILE A 54 4.83 -1.44 -4.51
N PHE A 55 5.19 -0.75 -3.42
CA PHE A 55 4.28 -0.60 -2.27
C PHE A 55 3.02 0.21 -2.61
N LEU A 56 3.13 1.21 -3.48
CA LEU A 56 2.00 1.99 -3.96
C LEU A 56 1.02 1.11 -4.76
N ILE A 57 1.53 0.37 -5.75
CA ILE A 57 0.72 -0.55 -6.57
C ILE A 57 0.06 -1.60 -5.68
N PHE A 58 0.81 -2.15 -4.73
CA PHE A 58 0.28 -3.17 -3.81
C PHE A 58 -0.85 -2.62 -2.95
N SER A 59 -0.72 -1.39 -2.44
CA SER A 59 -1.84 -0.77 -1.73
C SER A 59 -3.04 -0.51 -2.64
N PHE A 60 -2.82 -0.05 -3.87
CA PHE A 60 -3.92 0.19 -4.80
C PHE A 60 -4.67 -1.12 -5.08
N PHE A 61 -3.94 -2.23 -5.26
CA PHE A 61 -4.50 -3.55 -5.42
C PHE A 61 -5.32 -4.02 -4.20
N LEU A 62 -4.81 -3.82 -2.98
CA LEU A 62 -5.54 -4.14 -1.74
C LEU A 62 -6.81 -3.31 -1.59
N TYR A 63 -6.75 -2.02 -1.93
CA TYR A 63 -7.91 -1.14 -1.94
C TYR A 63 -8.96 -1.59 -2.95
N TRP A 64 -8.55 -1.92 -4.18
CA TRP A 64 -9.42 -2.48 -5.21
C TRP A 64 -10.09 -3.77 -4.74
N ARG A 65 -9.31 -4.69 -4.16
CA ARG A 65 -9.84 -5.95 -3.62
C ARG A 65 -10.87 -5.70 -2.53
N THR A 66 -10.62 -4.72 -1.66
CA THR A 66 -11.55 -4.29 -0.62
C THR A 66 -12.86 -3.76 -1.20
N SER A 67 -12.82 -2.90 -2.24
CA SER A 67 -14.02 -2.43 -2.93
C SER A 67 -14.82 -3.58 -3.53
N LYS A 68 -14.15 -4.55 -4.16
CA LYS A 68 -14.79 -5.76 -4.69
C LYS A 68 -15.46 -6.63 -3.61
N LEU A 69 -14.88 -6.68 -2.41
CA LEU A 69 -15.46 -7.39 -1.26
C LEU A 69 -16.67 -6.62 -0.68
N LYS A 70 -16.61 -5.28 -0.68
CA LYS A 70 -17.74 -4.43 -0.28
C LYS A 70 -18.93 -4.53 -1.23
N GLU A 71 -18.70 -4.69 -2.54
CA GLU A 71 -19.77 -4.94 -3.52
C GLU A 71 -20.51 -6.28 -3.30
N LYS A 72 -19.88 -7.23 -2.61
CA LYS A 72 -20.44 -8.56 -2.33
C LYS A 72 -21.12 -8.67 -0.96
N LEU A 73 -20.98 -7.65 -0.12
CA LEU A 73 -21.60 -7.57 1.20
C LEU A 73 -23.02 -7.00 1.07
#